data_AF-A0A7S4CEP3-F1
#
_entry.id   AF-A0A7S4CEP3-F1
#
_cell.length_a   1.000
_cell.length_b   1.000
_cell.length_c   1.000
_cell.angle_alpha   90.00
_cell.angle_beta   90.00
_cell.angle_gamma   90.00
#
_symmetry.space_group_name_H-M   'P 1'
#
loop_
_entity.id
_entity.type
_entity.pdbx_description
1 polymer ?
#
loop_
_entity_poly.entity_id
_entity_poly.type
_entity_poly.pdbx_seq_one_letter_code
_entity_poly.pdbx_strand_id
1 'polypeptide(L)'
;MRGIYAVVVGLMLPYMTAQSTESYQVGPCLPDAHRHNTATKGTVRILWSDWYSNKVYNTVAAIVLADIMGYTVEMVYEDDPFQVYKRLHDGDADVTFEVWPASKEEEQEKYCVNGNGIDIGKLSIAGREGWYVPDYMTRRYPGSRYYPFVATEEGRRVFGAAPISGSPQVQ
;
A
#
# COMPACT_ATOMS: atom_id res chain seq x y z
N MET A 1 -9.39 -11.35 -40.02
CA MET A 1 -10.12 -10.57 -39.01
C MET A 1 -9.06 -9.87 -38.16
N ARG A 2 -8.42 -8.80 -38.64
CA ARG A 2 -8.75 -7.37 -38.43
C ARG A 2 -9.26 -7.09 -37.01
N GLY A 3 -8.39 -6.50 -36.20
CA GLY A 3 -8.60 -6.21 -34.77
C GLY A 3 -9.40 -4.94 -34.49
N ILE A 4 -9.61 -4.70 -33.19
CA ILE A 4 -10.15 -3.48 -32.60
C ILE A 4 -9.43 -3.28 -31.24
N TYR A 5 -8.86 -2.09 -31.06
CA TYR A 5 -8.25 -1.53 -29.84
C TYR A 5 -9.14 -0.36 -29.34
N ALA A 6 -9.18 -0.05 -28.02
CA ALA A 6 -9.49 1.27 -27.38
C ALA A 6 -9.69 1.05 -25.85
N VAL A 7 -9.20 1.79 -24.84
CA VAL A 7 -8.89 3.23 -24.54
C VAL A 7 -10.10 4.09 -24.09
N VAL A 8 -10.17 4.30 -22.76
CA VAL A 8 -10.64 5.39 -21.86
C VAL A 8 -11.90 6.23 -22.21
N VAL A 9 -12.79 6.46 -21.21
CA VAL A 9 -13.20 7.76 -20.62
C VAL A 9 -14.43 7.59 -19.70
N GLY A 10 -14.33 8.10 -18.47
CA GLY A 10 -15.46 8.45 -17.61
C GLY A 10 -15.14 9.72 -16.83
N LEU A 11 -15.39 10.88 -17.44
CA LEU A 11 -15.27 12.21 -16.82
C LEU A 11 -16.62 12.59 -16.17
N MET A 12 -16.64 12.82 -14.86
CA MET A 12 -17.54 13.78 -14.21
C MET A 12 -16.84 14.38 -12.98
N LEU A 13 -16.49 15.67 -13.05
CA LEU A 13 -16.19 16.53 -11.91
C LEU A 13 -17.51 17.13 -11.39
N PRO A 14 -17.71 17.26 -10.07
CA PRO A 14 -17.23 18.46 -9.39
C PRO A 14 -16.63 18.24 -7.98
N TYR A 15 -15.58 19.03 -7.71
CA TYR A 15 -15.12 19.50 -6.39
C TYR A 15 -14.87 18.45 -5.30
N MET A 16 -13.63 17.95 -5.27
CA MET A 16 -13.01 17.46 -4.03
C MET A 16 -11.82 18.35 -3.68
N THR A 17 -11.75 18.73 -2.41
CA THR A 17 -10.66 19.48 -1.81
C THR A 17 -9.36 18.73 -2.03
N ALA A 18 -8.39 19.38 -2.69
CA ALA A 18 -7.10 18.82 -3.03
C ALA A 18 -6.34 18.34 -1.76
N GLN A 19 -6.34 17.03 -1.52
CA GLN A 19 -5.16 16.39 -0.94
C GLN A 19 -4.05 16.47 -1.98
N SER A 20 -2.84 16.82 -1.54
CA SER A 20 -1.69 17.08 -2.39
C SER A 20 -1.44 15.92 -3.35
N THR A 21 -1.81 16.10 -4.62
CA THR A 21 -1.37 15.24 -5.70
C THR A 21 -0.01 15.75 -6.15
N GLU A 22 1.02 14.93 -5.99
CA GLU A 22 2.34 15.24 -6.50
C GLU A 22 2.54 14.49 -7.81
N SER A 23 2.93 15.21 -8.88
CA SER A 23 3.26 14.58 -10.14
C SER A 23 4.59 13.86 -10.00
N TYR A 24 4.60 12.56 -10.31
CA TYR A 24 5.81 11.78 -10.32
C TYR A 24 6.78 12.33 -11.36
N GLN A 25 8.00 12.67 -10.93
CA GLN A 25 9.06 13.11 -11.82
C GLN A 25 9.83 11.89 -12.33
N VAL A 26 9.91 11.73 -13.65
CA VAL A 26 10.66 10.68 -14.34
C VAL A 26 12.07 10.57 -13.73
N GLY A 27 12.38 9.41 -13.18
CA GLY A 27 13.59 9.20 -12.37
C GLY A 27 14.84 8.91 -13.22
N PRO A 28 16.05 9.14 -12.67
CA PRO A 28 17.29 8.83 -13.39
C PRO A 28 17.61 7.32 -13.48
N CYS A 29 16.75 6.47 -12.91
CA CYS A 29 17.05 5.06 -12.63
C CYS A 29 17.14 4.16 -13.89
N LEU A 30 16.59 4.59 -15.03
CA LEU A 30 16.65 3.86 -16.30
C LEU A 30 17.55 4.57 -17.32
N PRO A 31 18.32 3.88 -18.18
CA PRO A 31 19.03 4.53 -19.28
C PRO A 31 18.07 5.24 -20.25
N ASP A 32 18.46 6.39 -20.81
CA ASP A 32 17.60 7.20 -21.69
C ASP A 32 17.05 6.43 -22.90
N ALA A 33 17.78 5.43 -23.39
CA ALA A 33 17.34 4.57 -24.50
C ALA A 33 16.09 3.72 -24.17
N HIS A 34 15.78 3.54 -22.89
CA HIS A 34 14.62 2.79 -22.41
C HIS A 34 13.53 3.70 -21.83
N ARG A 35 13.75 5.02 -21.84
CA ARG A 35 12.76 5.98 -21.37
C ARG A 35 11.84 6.40 -22.51
N HIS A 36 10.55 6.47 -22.20
CA HIS A 36 9.56 7.18 -22.99
C HIS A 36 9.51 8.62 -22.51
N ASN A 37 10.25 9.50 -23.18
CA ASN A 37 10.55 10.86 -22.74
C ASN A 37 9.38 11.84 -22.90
N THR A 38 8.23 11.37 -23.40
CA THR A 38 7.04 12.18 -23.67
C THR A 38 5.80 11.38 -23.32
N ALA A 39 5.08 11.82 -22.28
CA ALA A 39 3.78 11.26 -21.93
C ALA A 39 2.79 11.54 -23.07
N THR A 40 2.23 10.49 -23.66
CA THR A 40 1.28 10.58 -24.79
C THR A 40 -0.02 9.84 -24.55
N LYS A 41 -0.12 9.08 -23.45
CA LYS A 41 -1.23 8.15 -23.17
C LYS A 41 -2.22 8.61 -22.08
N GLY A 42 -1.97 9.77 -21.46
CA GLY A 42 -2.80 10.34 -20.39
C GLY A 42 -2.18 10.21 -19.00
N THR A 43 -2.96 10.58 -17.98
CA THR A 43 -2.54 10.55 -16.57
C THR A 43 -3.11 9.32 -15.86
N VAL A 44 -2.30 8.69 -15.00
CA VAL A 44 -2.68 7.63 -14.07
C VAL A 44 -2.40 8.09 -12.64
N ARG A 45 -3.43 8.10 -11.80
CA ARG A 45 -3.36 8.45 -10.38
C ARG A 45 -3.20 7.18 -9.55
N ILE A 46 -2.05 7.03 -8.90
CA ILE A 46 -1.73 5.90 -8.05
C ILE A 46 -2.00 6.27 -6.60
N LEU A 47 -2.93 5.56 -5.95
CA LEU A 47 -3.18 5.69 -4.51
C LEU A 47 -2.10 4.93 -3.73
N TRP A 48 -1.44 5.62 -2.79
CA TRP A 48 -0.35 5.05 -1.98
C TRP A 48 -0.46 5.45 -0.51
N SER A 49 0.13 4.63 0.36
CA SER A 49 0.16 4.78 1.81
C SER A 49 1.59 4.73 2.34
N ASP A 50 1.83 5.23 3.56
CA ASP A 50 3.17 5.52 4.03
C ASP A 50 3.98 4.33 4.56
N TRP A 51 3.42 3.12 4.59
CA TRP A 51 4.17 1.93 4.97
C TRP A 51 5.11 1.46 3.85
N TYR A 52 6.25 0.87 4.25
CA TYR A 52 7.38 0.65 3.35
C TYR A 52 7.07 -0.23 2.14
N SER A 53 6.32 -1.33 2.30
CA SER A 53 5.98 -2.21 1.16
C SER A 53 5.18 -1.44 0.11
N ASN A 54 4.15 -0.71 0.52
CA ASN A 54 3.27 0.01 -0.40
C ASN A 54 4.02 1.14 -1.12
N LYS A 55 4.90 1.87 -0.41
CA LYS A 55 5.83 2.82 -1.05
C LYS A 55 6.65 2.16 -2.15
N VAL A 56 7.23 0.98 -1.89
CA VAL A 56 8.07 0.26 -2.86
C VAL A 56 7.25 -0.17 -4.07
N TYR A 57 6.11 -0.84 -3.89
CA TYR A 57 5.31 -1.33 -5.02
C TYR A 57 4.77 -0.19 -5.88
N ASN A 58 4.18 0.84 -5.26
CA ASN A 58 3.62 1.97 -6.01
C ASN A 58 4.71 2.79 -6.71
N THR A 59 5.92 2.92 -6.13
CA THR A 59 7.05 3.59 -6.79
C THR A 59 7.57 2.79 -7.99
N VAL A 60 7.71 1.47 -7.86
CA VAL A 60 8.11 0.62 -8.99
C VAL A 60 7.08 0.69 -10.11
N ALA A 61 5.79 0.66 -9.76
CA ALA A 61 4.72 0.82 -10.74
C ALA A 61 4.74 2.20 -11.42
N ALA A 62 4.99 3.27 -10.66
CA ALA A 62 5.14 4.62 -11.21
C ALA A 62 6.28 4.71 -12.22
N ILE A 63 7.45 4.12 -11.92
CA ILE A 63 8.58 4.04 -12.85
C ILE A 63 8.17 3.31 -14.13
N VAL A 64 7.52 2.14 -14.02
CA VAL A 64 7.11 1.39 -15.22
C VAL A 64 6.09 2.17 -16.04
N LEU A 65 5.08 2.77 -15.40
CA LEU A 65 4.03 3.53 -16.07
C LEU A 65 4.57 4.80 -16.75
N ALA A 66 5.39 5.57 -16.04
CA ALA A 66 5.95 6.81 -16.53
C ALA A 66 7.08 6.56 -17.52
N ASP A 67 8.14 5.89 -17.09
CA ASP A 67 9.39 5.81 -17.82
C ASP A 67 9.33 4.78 -18.95
N ILE A 68 8.57 3.69 -18.81
CA ILE A 68 8.54 2.61 -19.81
C ILE A 68 7.25 2.64 -20.65
N MET A 69 6.12 3.04 -20.08
CA MET A 69 4.84 2.96 -20.79
C MET A 69 4.37 4.31 -21.36
N GLY A 70 4.95 5.44 -20.92
CA GLY A 70 4.66 6.78 -21.44
C GLY A 70 3.36 7.40 -20.91
N TYR A 71 3.00 7.10 -19.66
CA TYR A 71 1.93 7.79 -18.93
C TYR A 71 2.48 8.95 -18.10
N THR A 72 1.65 9.95 -17.82
CA THR A 72 1.88 10.85 -16.68
C THR A 72 1.42 10.12 -15.42
N VAL A 73 2.20 10.14 -14.35
CA VAL A 73 1.81 9.51 -13.08
C VAL A 73 1.62 10.60 -12.01
N GLU A 74 0.51 10.52 -11.30
CA GLU A 74 0.23 11.34 -10.11
C GLU A 74 0.14 10.42 -8.89
N MET A 75 0.83 10.77 -7.82
CA MET A 75 0.83 10.01 -6.57
C MET A 75 -0.19 10.64 -5.62
N VAL A 76 -1.23 9.88 -5.26
CA VAL A 76 -2.30 10.30 -4.35
C VAL A 76 -2.11 9.64 -3.00
N TYR A 77 -1.86 10.44 -1.96
CA TYR A 77 -1.63 9.91 -0.62
C TYR A 77 -2.94 9.51 0.09
N GLU A 78 -2.89 8.40 0.82
CA GLU A 78 -3.93 7.87 1.71
C GLU A 78 -3.32 7.32 3.01
N ASP A 79 -3.75 7.85 4.14
CA ASP A 79 -3.31 7.44 5.48
C ASP A 79 -4.30 6.51 6.20
N ASP A 80 -5.57 6.50 5.78
CA ASP A 80 -6.59 5.58 6.26
C ASP A 80 -6.72 4.36 5.32
N PRO A 81 -6.22 3.18 5.73
CA PRO A 81 -6.28 1.98 4.90
C PRO A 81 -7.71 1.50 4.60
N PHE A 82 -8.74 1.96 5.33
CA PHE A 82 -10.15 1.63 5.08
C PHE A 82 -10.77 2.47 3.95
N GLN A 83 -10.17 3.61 3.57
CA GLN A 83 -10.69 4.44 2.46
C GLN A 83 -10.28 3.94 1.08
N VAL A 84 -9.28 3.06 0.98
CA VAL A 84 -8.65 2.64 -0.28
C VAL A 84 -9.69 2.22 -1.33
N TYR A 85 -10.58 1.31 -0.99
CA TYR A 85 -11.61 0.82 -1.93
C TYR A 85 -12.61 1.92 -2.33
N LYS A 86 -13.04 2.73 -1.37
CA LYS A 86 -14.00 3.81 -1.61
C LYS A 86 -13.41 4.88 -2.53
N ARG A 87 -12.17 5.29 -2.31
CA ARG A 87 -11.49 6.32 -3.12
C ARG A 87 -11.22 5.87 -4.54
N LEU A 88 -10.88 4.60 -4.74
CA LEU A 88 -10.82 4.01 -6.08
C LEU A 88 -12.19 4.02 -6.74
N HIS A 89 -13.24 3.63 -6.01
CA HIS A 89 -14.61 3.60 -6.53
C HIS A 89 -15.12 5.00 -6.94
N ASP A 90 -14.88 6.01 -6.11
CA ASP A 90 -15.31 7.39 -6.34
C ASP A 90 -14.49 8.09 -7.42
N GLY A 91 -13.37 7.49 -7.84
CA GLY A 91 -12.50 8.01 -8.88
C GLY A 91 -11.51 9.08 -8.38
N ASP A 92 -11.18 9.08 -7.08
CA ASP A 92 -10.10 9.92 -6.53
C ASP A 92 -8.73 9.49 -7.05
N ALA A 93 -8.57 8.18 -7.25
CA ALA A 93 -7.39 7.55 -7.83
C ALA A 93 -7.82 6.42 -8.77
N ASP A 94 -6.92 6.02 -9.65
CA ASP A 94 -7.21 5.04 -10.71
C ASP A 94 -6.77 3.61 -10.33
N VAL A 95 -5.71 3.48 -9.52
CA VAL A 95 -5.15 2.19 -9.15
C VAL A 95 -4.39 2.27 -7.81
N THR A 96 -4.29 1.14 -7.12
CA THR A 96 -3.26 0.92 -6.08
C THR A 96 -2.66 -0.47 -6.28
N PHE A 97 -1.37 -0.61 -5.98
CA PHE A 97 -0.63 -1.86 -6.23
C PHE A 97 -0.51 -2.76 -5.01
N GLU A 98 -0.99 -2.33 -3.84
CA GLU A 98 -1.00 -3.14 -2.62
C GLU A 98 -2.23 -2.82 -1.77
N VAL A 99 -3.08 -3.84 -1.55
CA VAL A 99 -4.19 -3.79 -0.61
C VAL A 99 -4.12 -4.98 0.32
N TRP A 100 -4.39 -4.74 1.61
CA TRP A 100 -4.53 -5.78 2.63
C TRP A 100 -6.02 -6.01 2.89
N PRO A 101 -6.61 -7.08 2.33
CA PRO A 101 -8.06 -7.30 2.36
C PRO A 101 -8.56 -7.76 3.72
N ALA A 102 -7.68 -8.30 4.58
CA ALA A 102 -8.03 -8.67 5.94
C ALA A 102 -8.60 -7.45 6.66
N SER A 103 -9.75 -7.65 7.31
CA SER A 103 -10.55 -6.63 7.98
C SER A 103 -11.18 -5.57 7.07
N LYS A 104 -11.19 -5.76 5.75
CA LYS A 104 -11.78 -4.83 4.75
C LYS A 104 -12.71 -5.55 3.78
N GLU A 105 -13.21 -6.72 4.19
CA GLU A 105 -14.01 -7.59 3.34
C GLU A 105 -15.32 -6.90 2.93
N GLU A 106 -15.94 -6.12 3.83
CA GLU A 106 -17.17 -5.37 3.54
C GLU A 106 -16.93 -4.26 2.51
N GLU A 107 -15.84 -3.51 2.63
CA GLU A 107 -15.46 -2.47 1.67
C GLU A 107 -15.12 -3.07 0.30
N GLN A 108 -14.39 -4.18 0.28
CA GLN A 108 -14.07 -4.90 -0.95
C GLN A 108 -15.35 -5.39 -1.65
N GLU A 109 -16.27 -6.00 -0.89
CA GLU A 109 -17.55 -6.48 -1.41
C GLU A 109 -18.38 -5.32 -1.98
N LYS A 110 -18.45 -4.20 -1.27
CA LYS A 110 -19.26 -3.04 -1.64
C LYS A 110 -18.72 -2.29 -2.86
N TYR A 111 -17.42 -2.01 -2.87
CA TYR A 111 -16.82 -1.07 -3.84
C TYR A 111 -16.08 -1.76 -4.98
N CYS A 112 -15.64 -3.01 -4.79
CA CYS A 112 -14.98 -3.79 -5.84
C CYS A 112 -15.92 -4.83 -6.45
N VAL A 113 -16.45 -5.77 -5.66
CA VAL A 113 -17.27 -6.88 -6.20
C VAL A 113 -18.60 -6.38 -6.77
N ASN A 114 -19.31 -5.56 -6.01
CA ASN A 114 -20.60 -4.97 -6.42
C ASN A 114 -20.47 -3.55 -7.00
N GLY A 115 -19.26 -2.99 -6.99
CA GLY A 115 -18.96 -1.65 -7.48
C GLY A 115 -18.34 -1.66 -8.88
N ASN A 116 -17.47 -0.69 -9.13
CA ASN A 116 -16.73 -0.52 -10.39
C ASN A 116 -15.24 -0.94 -10.28
N GLY A 117 -14.80 -1.36 -9.09
CA GLY A 117 -13.43 -1.82 -8.88
C GLY A 117 -13.17 -3.18 -9.54
N ILE A 118 -11.94 -3.39 -10.01
CA ILE A 118 -11.51 -4.66 -10.61
C ILE A 118 -10.28 -5.16 -9.85
N ASP A 119 -10.33 -6.39 -9.34
CA ASP A 119 -9.16 -7.09 -8.80
C ASP A 119 -8.30 -7.60 -9.97
N ILE A 120 -7.07 -7.11 -10.05
CA ILE A 120 -6.10 -7.45 -11.12
C ILE A 120 -5.17 -8.62 -10.74
N GLY A 121 -5.38 -9.22 -9.57
CA GLY A 121 -4.66 -10.40 -9.11
C GLY A 121 -3.71 -10.15 -7.94
N LYS A 122 -3.08 -11.23 -7.51
CA LYS A 122 -2.21 -11.25 -6.32
C LYS A 122 -0.77 -10.89 -6.67
N LEU A 123 -0.13 -10.13 -5.78
CA LEU A 123 1.33 -10.00 -5.77
C LEU A 123 1.97 -11.37 -5.49
N SER A 124 3.16 -11.61 -6.04
CA SER A 124 3.89 -12.87 -5.86
C SER A 124 4.47 -13.06 -4.44
N ILE A 125 4.42 -12.01 -3.61
CA ILE A 125 4.98 -12.01 -2.26
C ILE A 125 3.84 -12.27 -1.26
N ALA A 126 4.05 -13.23 -0.37
CA ALA A 126 3.12 -13.51 0.71
C ALA A 126 3.41 -12.60 1.91
N GLY A 127 2.54 -11.61 2.12
CA GLY A 127 2.53 -10.79 3.33
C GLY A 127 2.19 -11.62 4.57
N ARG A 128 2.80 -11.28 5.72
CA ARG A 128 2.49 -11.90 7.02
C ARG A 128 2.30 -10.83 8.07
N GLU A 129 1.12 -10.81 8.66
CA GLU A 129 0.80 -10.02 9.84
C GLU A 129 0.92 -10.90 11.08
N GLY A 130 1.47 -10.34 12.16
CA GLY A 130 1.64 -11.07 13.39
C GLY A 130 2.52 -10.37 14.41
N TRP A 131 2.65 -11.00 15.57
CA TRP A 131 3.51 -10.56 16.64
C TRP A 131 4.92 -11.09 16.39
N TYR A 132 5.88 -10.18 16.26
CA TYR A 132 7.29 -10.53 16.08
C TYR A 132 8.03 -10.28 17.39
N VAL A 133 8.73 -11.31 17.87
CA VAL A 133 9.62 -11.20 19.04
C VAL A 133 11.06 -11.43 18.59
N PRO A 134 12.03 -10.69 19.15
CA PRO A 134 13.43 -10.93 18.85
C PRO A 134 13.83 -12.37 19.20
N ASP A 135 14.70 -12.97 18.39
CA ASP A 135 15.13 -14.36 18.55
C ASP A 135 15.75 -14.62 19.95
N TYR A 136 16.50 -13.66 20.49
CA TYR A 136 17.04 -13.76 21.85
C TYR A 136 15.97 -13.84 22.95
N MET A 137 14.78 -13.26 22.74
CA MET A 137 13.66 -13.37 23.67
C MET A 137 13.13 -14.80 23.69
N THR A 138 13.04 -15.44 22.54
CA THR A 138 12.60 -16.85 22.46
C THR A 138 13.62 -17.83 23.03
N ARG A 139 14.91 -17.47 23.08
CA ARG A 139 15.92 -18.26 23.79
C ARG A 139 15.85 -18.08 25.30
N ARG A 140 15.63 -16.85 25.75
CA ARG A 140 15.56 -16.52 27.19
C ARG A 140 14.24 -16.95 27.83
N TYR A 141 13.14 -16.81 27.10
CA TYR A 141 11.78 -17.14 27.51
C TYR A 141 11.15 -18.03 26.44
N PRO A 142 11.40 -19.36 26.44
CA PRO A 142 10.90 -20.27 25.40
C PRO A 142 9.39 -20.22 25.15
N GLY A 143 8.61 -19.89 26.19
CA GLY A 143 7.17 -19.68 26.08
C GLY A 143 6.79 -18.56 25.10
N SER A 144 7.64 -17.54 24.93
CA SER A 144 7.38 -16.38 24.07
C SER A 144 7.30 -16.69 22.57
N ARG A 145 7.56 -17.94 22.17
CA ARG A 145 7.30 -18.45 20.82
C ARG A 145 5.81 -18.55 20.50
N TYR A 146 4.97 -18.57 21.52
CA TYR A 146 3.53 -18.74 21.38
C TYR A 146 2.80 -17.52 21.93
N TYR A 147 1.85 -17.00 21.16
CA TYR A 147 1.08 -15.82 21.53
C TYR A 147 0.47 -15.89 22.94
N PRO A 148 -0.10 -17.01 23.43
CA PRO A 148 -0.66 -17.08 24.79
C PRO A 148 0.32 -16.77 25.91
N PHE A 149 1.64 -16.87 25.68
CA PHE A 149 2.64 -16.51 26.67
C PHE A 149 2.50 -15.05 27.12
N VAL A 150 2.15 -14.12 26.23
CA VAL A 150 2.01 -12.69 26.59
C VAL A 150 0.90 -12.46 27.62
N ALA A 151 -0.07 -13.36 27.73
CA ALA A 151 -1.16 -13.30 28.70
C ALA A 151 -0.80 -13.89 30.08
N THR A 152 0.32 -14.61 30.19
CA THR A 152 0.81 -15.15 31.46
C THR A 152 1.40 -14.05 32.33
N GLU A 153 1.47 -14.27 33.65
CA GLU A 153 2.13 -13.32 34.56
C GLU A 153 3.60 -13.08 34.17
N GLU A 154 4.31 -14.13 33.77
CA GLU A 154 5.68 -14.03 33.28
C GLU A 154 5.76 -13.20 31.99
N GLY A 155 4.90 -13.47 31.01
CA GLY A 155 4.85 -12.70 29.76
C GLY A 155 4.52 -11.23 29.98
N ARG A 156 3.61 -10.92 30.90
CA ARG A 156 3.31 -9.54 31.31
C ARG A 156 4.51 -8.87 31.96
N ARG A 157 5.26 -9.56 32.81
CA ARG A 157 6.50 -9.03 33.40
C ARG A 157 7.57 -8.78 32.34
N VAL A 158 7.69 -9.67 31.37
CA VAL A 158 8.75 -9.65 30.35
C VAL A 158 8.48 -8.62 29.24
N PHE A 159 7.23 -8.54 28.77
CA PHE A 159 6.84 -7.67 27.65
C PHE A 159 6.05 -6.42 28.07
N GLY A 160 5.45 -6.41 29.26
CA GLY A 160 4.69 -5.28 29.79
C GLY A 160 5.51 -4.30 30.64
N ALA A 161 6.74 -4.66 31.00
CA ALA A 161 7.64 -3.76 31.71
C ALA A 161 8.32 -2.80 30.73
N ALA A 162 7.61 -1.78 30.26
CA ALA A 162 8.30 -0.59 29.77
C ALA A 162 8.93 0.11 30.99
N PRO A 163 10.23 0.46 30.98
CA PRO A 163 10.71 1.45 31.91
C PRO A 163 10.01 2.76 31.52
N ILE A 164 9.03 3.18 32.33
CA ILE A 164 8.69 4.60 32.40
C ILE A 164 10.01 5.34 32.64
N SER A 165 10.33 6.30 31.78
CA SER A 165 11.48 7.18 31.96
C SER A 165 11.56 7.63 33.43
N GLY A 166 12.55 7.14 34.18
CA GLY A 166 12.78 7.48 35.58
C GLY A 166 12.49 6.40 36.63
N SER A 167 12.04 5.18 36.29
CA SER A 167 11.90 4.12 37.31
C SER A 167 13.22 3.35 37.55
N PRO A 168 13.54 2.98 38.81
CA PRO A 168 14.74 2.22 39.13
C PRO A 168 14.72 0.86 38.44
N GLN A 169 15.79 0.53 37.73
CA GLN A 169 16.00 -0.80 37.20
C GLN A 169 16.16 -1.76 38.39
N VAL A 170 15.25 -2.72 38.51
CA VAL A 170 15.39 -3.80 39.49
C VAL A 170 16.50 -4.73 38.98
N GLN A 171 17.60 -4.81 39.75
CA GLN A 171 18.70 -5.76 39.53
C GLN A 171 18.23 -7.21 39.68
#